data_AF-A0A2S9YGG8-F1
#
_entry.id   AF-A0A2S9YGG8-F1
#
_cell.length_a   1.000
_cell.length_b   1.000
_cell.length_c   1.000
_cell.angle_alpha   90.00
_cell.angle_beta   90.00
_cell.angle_gamma   90.00
#
_symmetry.space_group_name_H-M   'P 1'
#
loop_
_entity.id
_entity.type
_entity.pdbx_description
1 polymer ?
#
loop_
_entity_poly.entity_id
_entity_poly.type
_entity_poly.pdbx_seq_one_letter_code
_entity_poly.pdbx_strand_id
1 'polypeptide(L)'
;MFAATRASFELLFGVELQLQGIVIWDVAPGAEVDALLADLTTRERDGADVIIGLVAQAQPPKFEATSWTGDKNGDYALVFADLAQRDRYYRNLLRALAGLLGAEPTTDAASKQLGSFMSDATPPAGSAPVLDPENRGKVIINKRRPMAQADPGPTPDDGSNPDVEEN
;
A
#
# COMPACT_ATOMS: atom_id res chain seq x y z
N MET A 1 -2.89 -1.95 -15.87
CA MET A 1 -2.21 -2.10 -14.57
C MET A 1 -3.10 -2.75 -13.51
N PHE A 2 -4.14 -2.09 -12.97
CA PHE A 2 -4.98 -2.67 -11.89
C PHE A 2 -5.55 -4.07 -12.23
N ALA A 3 -6.10 -4.27 -13.43
CA ALA A 3 -6.60 -5.58 -13.86
C ALA A 3 -5.52 -6.69 -13.83
N ALA A 4 -4.27 -6.36 -14.20
CA ALA A 4 -3.15 -7.30 -14.14
C ALA A 4 -2.75 -7.59 -12.69
N THR A 5 -2.74 -6.58 -11.82
CA THR A 5 -2.51 -6.73 -10.39
C THR A 5 -3.57 -7.64 -9.75
N ARG A 6 -4.86 -7.40 -10.05
CA ARG A 6 -5.97 -8.25 -9.61
C ARG A 6 -5.77 -9.70 -10.02
N ALA A 7 -5.53 -9.96 -11.31
CA ALA A 7 -5.31 -11.31 -11.82
C ALA A 7 -4.12 -12.01 -11.13
N SER A 8 -3.06 -11.25 -10.82
CA SER A 8 -1.88 -11.78 -10.13
C SER A 8 -2.18 -12.16 -8.68
N PHE A 9 -2.91 -11.32 -7.94
CA PHE A 9 -3.29 -11.59 -6.55
C PHE A 9 -4.27 -12.76 -6.43
N GLU A 10 -5.22 -12.84 -7.35
CA GLU A 10 -6.15 -13.96 -7.45
C GLU A 10 -5.40 -15.26 -7.72
N LEU A 11 -4.49 -15.28 -8.70
CA LEU A 11 -3.70 -16.46 -9.05
C LEU A 11 -2.74 -16.89 -7.92
N LEU A 12 -2.03 -15.94 -7.31
CA LEU A 12 -0.96 -16.24 -6.36
C LEU A 12 -1.50 -16.59 -4.97
N PHE A 13 -2.56 -15.91 -4.55
CA PHE A 13 -3.06 -15.94 -3.17
C PHE A 13 -4.53 -16.30 -3.06
N GLY A 14 -5.30 -16.35 -4.15
CA GLY A 14 -6.75 -16.48 -4.09
C GLY A 14 -7.39 -15.30 -3.35
N VAL A 15 -6.89 -14.09 -3.61
CA VAL A 15 -7.41 -12.82 -3.08
C VAL A 15 -8.02 -12.05 -4.24
N GLU A 16 -9.30 -11.70 -4.11
CA GLU A 16 -9.97 -10.83 -5.06
C GLU A 16 -9.71 -9.37 -4.70
N LEU A 17 -9.18 -8.58 -5.64
CA LEU A 17 -9.03 -7.14 -5.47
C LEU A 17 -10.18 -6.40 -6.16
N GLN A 18 -10.90 -5.57 -5.42
CA GLN A 18 -11.98 -4.74 -5.93
C GLN A 18 -11.57 -3.26 -5.84
N LEU A 19 -11.79 -2.52 -6.92
CA LEU A 19 -11.54 -1.08 -6.96
C LEU A 19 -12.83 -0.36 -6.56
N GLN A 20 -12.82 0.31 -5.40
CA GLN A 20 -13.98 1.06 -4.93
C GLN A 20 -14.07 2.45 -5.56
N GLY A 21 -12.94 3.14 -5.73
CA GLY A 21 -12.91 4.49 -6.29
C GLY A 21 -11.52 4.92 -6.74
N ILE A 22 -11.47 6.02 -7.50
CA ILE A 22 -10.24 6.70 -7.88
C ILE A 22 -10.46 8.18 -7.63
N VAL A 23 -9.54 8.80 -6.91
CA VAL A 23 -9.51 10.25 -6.67
C VAL A 23 -8.19 10.83 -7.17
N ILE A 24 -8.24 12.04 -7.70
CA ILE A 24 -7.03 12.79 -8.03
C ILE A 24 -6.55 13.46 -6.74
N TRP A 25 -5.28 13.22 -6.43
CA TRP A 25 -4.64 13.70 -5.22
C TRP A 25 -3.65 14.79 -5.58
N ASP A 26 -4.06 16.05 -5.38
CA ASP A 26 -3.18 17.19 -5.59
C ASP A 26 -2.20 17.32 -4.42
N VAL A 27 -0.93 17.04 -4.71
CA VAL A 27 0.18 17.16 -3.78
C VAL A 27 1.14 18.24 -4.23
N ALA A 28 1.77 18.92 -3.27
CA ALA A 28 2.82 19.87 -3.58
C ALA A 28 3.95 19.17 -4.37
N PRO A 29 4.48 19.78 -5.45
CA PRO A 29 5.64 19.25 -6.15
C PRO A 29 6.82 19.05 -5.18
N GLY A 30 7.43 17.86 -5.20
CA GLY A 30 8.53 17.53 -4.30
C GLY A 30 8.14 17.31 -2.84
N ALA A 31 6.86 17.05 -2.53
CA ALA A 31 6.46 16.64 -1.20
C ALA A 31 7.25 15.41 -0.74
N GLU A 32 7.79 15.49 0.48
CA GLU A 32 8.51 14.40 1.13
C GLU A 32 7.59 13.20 1.39
N VAL A 33 8.15 12.00 1.43
CA VAL A 33 7.40 10.74 1.63
C VAL A 33 6.52 10.80 2.87
N ASP A 34 7.05 11.28 3.99
CA ASP A 34 6.32 11.32 5.25
C ASP A 34 5.11 12.26 5.18
N ALA A 35 5.23 13.38 4.45
CA ALA A 35 4.12 14.31 4.23
C ALA A 35 3.06 13.70 3.31
N LEU A 36 3.49 12.99 2.26
CA LEU A 36 2.60 12.24 1.37
C LEU A 36 1.83 11.16 2.15
N LEU A 37 2.50 10.42 3.03
CA LEU A 37 1.89 9.35 3.80
C LEU A 37 0.94 9.90 4.86
N ALA A 38 1.31 11.00 5.53
CA ALA A 38 0.46 11.68 6.51
C ALA A 38 -0.80 12.27 5.86
N ASP A 39 -0.70 12.87 4.67
CA ASP A 39 -1.89 13.33 3.95
C ASP A 39 -2.77 12.13 3.50
N LEU A 40 -2.15 11.06 2.99
CA LEU A 40 -2.89 9.85 2.59
C LEU A 40 -3.70 9.24 3.74
N THR A 41 -3.19 9.23 4.96
CA THR A 41 -3.88 8.65 6.13
C THR A 41 -5.05 9.49 6.61
N THR A 42 -5.12 10.79 6.25
CA THR A 42 -6.28 11.65 6.54
C THR A 42 -7.44 11.48 5.57
N ARG A 43 -7.26 10.70 4.50
CA ARG A 43 -8.29 10.52 3.47
C ARG A 43 -9.41 9.59 3.94
N GLU A 44 -10.64 9.98 3.62
CA GLU A 44 -11.81 9.11 3.79
C GLU A 44 -11.66 7.86 2.92
N ARG A 45 -12.05 6.72 3.49
CA ARG A 45 -11.90 5.42 2.81
C ARG A 45 -13.04 5.09 1.86
N ASP A 46 -14.19 5.76 1.98
CA ASP A 46 -15.40 5.47 1.20
C ASP A 46 -15.75 3.97 1.16
N GLY A 47 -15.56 3.27 2.29
CA GLY A 47 -15.80 1.84 2.42
C GLY A 47 -14.70 0.92 1.87
N ALA A 48 -13.57 1.46 1.40
CA ALA A 48 -12.40 0.68 1.00
C ALA A 48 -11.63 0.13 2.21
N ASP A 49 -11.17 -1.11 2.11
CA ASP A 49 -10.30 -1.73 3.14
C ASP A 49 -8.92 -1.08 3.19
N VAL A 50 -8.42 -0.64 2.02
CA VAL A 50 -7.08 -0.05 1.86
C VAL A 50 -7.12 1.16 0.93
N ILE A 51 -6.30 2.17 1.20
CA ILE A 51 -6.04 3.30 0.28
C ILE A 51 -4.62 3.19 -0.27
N ILE A 52 -4.49 3.33 -1.59
CA ILE A 52 -3.19 3.28 -2.27
C ILE A 52 -2.94 4.60 -3.00
N GLY A 53 -1.93 5.35 -2.56
CA GLY A 53 -1.47 6.56 -3.23
C GLY A 53 -0.49 6.22 -4.35
N LEU A 54 -0.82 6.55 -5.60
CA LEU A 54 0.08 6.39 -6.74
C LEU A 54 0.83 7.69 -7.00
N VAL A 55 2.16 7.67 -6.88
CA VAL A 55 3.00 8.85 -7.03
C VAL A 55 3.79 8.80 -8.34
N ALA A 56 3.54 9.76 -9.23
CA ALA A 56 4.16 9.85 -10.56
C ALA A 56 5.60 10.38 -10.54
N GLN A 57 6.39 9.92 -9.58
CA GLN A 57 7.79 10.27 -9.38
C GLN A 57 8.60 9.01 -9.11
N ALA A 58 9.91 9.09 -9.32
CA ALA A 58 10.81 7.99 -8.99
C ALA A 58 10.81 7.73 -7.48
N GLN A 59 10.94 6.46 -7.10
CA GLN A 59 11.05 6.05 -5.71
C GLN A 59 12.30 6.68 -5.05
N PRO A 60 12.16 7.33 -3.89
CA PRO A 60 13.30 7.84 -3.13
C PRO A 60 14.24 6.72 -2.67
N PRO A 61 15.57 6.92 -2.61
CA PRO A 61 16.55 5.85 -2.32
C PRO A 61 16.41 5.12 -0.98
N LYS A 62 15.68 5.70 -0.02
CA LYS A 62 15.45 5.14 1.32
C LYS A 62 13.99 4.74 1.57
N PHE A 63 13.14 4.90 0.57
CA PHE A 63 11.76 4.46 0.67
C PHE A 63 11.68 2.96 0.42
N GLU A 64 11.00 2.23 1.29
CA GLU A 64 10.62 0.85 1.03
C GLU A 64 9.12 0.85 0.73
N ALA A 65 8.70 0.23 -0.37
CA ALA A 65 7.28 0.16 -0.76
C ALA A 65 6.40 -0.62 0.24
N THR A 66 7.02 -1.15 1.30
CA THR A 66 6.42 -1.83 2.44
C THR A 66 6.36 -0.94 3.69
N SER A 67 6.67 0.36 3.64
CA SER A 67 6.43 1.24 4.79
C SER A 67 4.95 1.65 4.82
N TRP A 68 4.15 0.90 5.57
CA TRP A 68 2.76 1.24 5.92
C TRP A 68 2.72 1.91 7.30
N THR A 69 1.72 2.74 7.53
CA THR A 69 1.29 3.18 8.87
C THR A 69 0.25 2.19 9.40
N GLY A 70 0.36 1.73 10.65
CA GLY A 70 -0.63 0.86 11.31
C GLY A 70 -0.10 -0.49 11.82
N ASP A 71 -0.76 -1.04 12.84
CA ASP A 71 -0.45 -2.36 13.39
C ASP A 71 -0.89 -3.48 12.44
N LYS A 72 -0.08 -4.56 12.40
CA LYS A 72 -0.22 -5.81 11.63
C LYS A 72 -1.47 -5.90 10.72
N ASN A 73 -1.22 -5.75 9.42
CA ASN A 73 -2.13 -5.52 8.28
C ASN A 73 -2.38 -4.04 8.02
N GLY A 74 -1.48 -3.44 7.24
CA GLY A 74 -1.58 -2.03 6.90
C GLY A 74 -2.83 -1.72 6.08
N ASP A 75 -3.21 -0.46 6.10
CA ASP A 75 -4.40 0.13 5.48
C ASP A 75 -4.07 1.24 4.48
N TYR A 76 -2.87 1.79 4.53
CA TYR A 76 -2.37 2.79 3.59
C TYR A 76 -1.05 2.34 2.97
N ALA A 77 -0.88 2.57 1.66
CA ALA A 77 0.39 2.37 0.98
C ALA A 77 0.65 3.47 -0.06
N LEU A 78 1.93 3.85 -0.19
CA LEU A 78 2.42 4.70 -1.28
C LEU A 78 3.16 3.85 -2.31
N VAL A 79 2.84 4.08 -3.59
CA VAL A 79 3.43 3.37 -4.72
C VAL A 79 4.02 4.38 -5.68
N PHE A 80 5.35 4.41 -5.75
CA PHE A 80 6.09 5.25 -6.68
C PHE A 80 6.22 4.56 -8.05
N ALA A 81 6.32 5.38 -9.09
CA ALA A 81 6.55 4.91 -10.44
C ALA A 81 8.00 4.42 -10.63
N ASP A 82 8.17 3.18 -11.08
CA ASP A 82 9.38 2.70 -11.72
C ASP A 82 9.44 3.26 -13.15
N LEU A 83 10.16 4.37 -13.31
CA LEU A 83 10.29 5.08 -14.58
C LEU A 83 11.10 4.29 -15.63
N ALA A 84 11.81 3.24 -15.24
CA ALA A 84 12.57 2.40 -16.16
C ALA A 84 11.71 1.31 -16.83
N GLN A 85 10.50 1.05 -16.30
CA GLN A 85 9.61 -0.01 -16.78
C GLN A 85 8.44 0.55 -17.61
N ARG A 86 7.91 -0.27 -18.53
CA ARG A 86 6.69 0.08 -19.28
C ARG A 86 5.46 0.11 -18.37
N ASP A 87 5.35 -0.88 -17.49
CA ASP A 87 4.29 -0.96 -16.47
C ASP A 87 4.76 -0.32 -15.16
N ARG A 88 4.92 1.00 -15.19
CA ARG A 88 5.63 1.81 -14.18
C ARG A 88 5.24 1.54 -12.72
N TYR A 89 4.00 1.17 -12.43
CA TYR A 89 3.57 0.93 -11.04
C TYR A 89 3.30 -0.55 -10.74
N TYR A 90 3.26 -1.43 -11.75
CA TYR A 90 2.70 -2.77 -11.58
C TYR A 90 3.44 -3.57 -10.51
N ARG A 91 4.77 -3.60 -10.58
CA ARG A 91 5.59 -4.32 -9.60
C ARG A 91 5.51 -3.69 -8.21
N ASN A 92 5.60 -2.37 -8.11
CA ASN A 92 5.54 -1.67 -6.82
C ASN A 92 4.15 -1.80 -6.18
N LEU A 93 3.09 -1.89 -6.98
CA LEU A 93 1.75 -2.15 -6.52
C LEU A 93 1.61 -3.58 -5.97
N LEU A 94 2.22 -4.58 -6.62
CA LEU A 94 2.27 -5.95 -6.09
C LEU A 94 3.02 -5.99 -4.75
N ARG A 95 4.16 -5.30 -4.65
CA ARG A 95 4.94 -5.18 -3.41
C ARG A 95 4.13 -4.55 -2.30
N ALA A 96 3.51 -3.40 -2.56
CA ALA A 96 2.72 -2.68 -1.59
C ALA A 96 1.57 -3.53 -1.05
N LEU A 97 0.77 -4.15 -1.93
CA LEU A 97 -0.34 -5.01 -1.53
C LEU A 97 0.12 -6.26 -0.75
N ALA A 98 1.24 -6.88 -1.13
CA ALA A 98 1.78 -8.00 -0.37
C ALA A 98 2.30 -7.53 1.00
N GLY A 99 2.91 -6.34 1.03
CA GLY A 99 3.34 -5.65 2.24
C GLY A 99 2.19 -5.38 3.21
N LEU A 100 1.06 -4.88 2.71
CA LEU A 100 -0.18 -4.73 3.50
C LEU A 100 -0.63 -6.05 4.14
N LEU A 101 -0.25 -7.20 3.56
CA LEU A 101 -0.50 -8.55 4.09
C LEU A 101 0.72 -9.14 4.83
N GLY A 102 1.68 -8.31 5.21
CA GLY A 102 2.85 -8.66 6.02
C GLY A 102 4.02 -9.28 5.26
N ALA A 103 4.07 -9.21 3.93
CA ALA A 103 5.30 -9.54 3.20
C ALA A 103 6.37 -8.45 3.45
N GLU A 104 7.62 -8.86 3.50
CA GLU A 104 8.77 -7.98 3.79
C GLU A 104 9.76 -7.97 2.63
N PRO A 105 10.48 -6.86 2.39
CA PRO A 105 11.55 -6.82 1.41
C PRO A 105 12.61 -7.87 1.73
N THR A 106 13.11 -8.56 0.71
CA THR A 106 14.11 -9.62 0.88
C THR A 106 15.37 -9.36 0.07
N THR A 107 16.52 -9.61 0.69
CA THR A 107 17.84 -9.53 0.05
C THR A 107 18.45 -10.92 -0.16
N ASP A 108 17.73 -11.99 0.19
CA ASP A 108 18.20 -13.36 0.05
C ASP A 108 18.47 -13.75 -1.42
N ALA A 109 19.56 -14.47 -1.65
CA ALA A 109 20.02 -14.83 -2.99
C ALA A 109 19.04 -15.74 -3.72
N ALA A 110 18.37 -16.68 -3.02
CA ALA A 110 17.40 -17.56 -3.65
C ALA A 110 16.14 -16.78 -4.07
N SER A 111 15.71 -15.82 -3.25
CA SER A 111 14.60 -14.92 -3.60
C SER A 111 14.90 -14.04 -4.80
N LYS A 112 16.15 -13.54 -4.92
CA LYS A 112 16.62 -12.78 -6.10
C LYS A 112 16.67 -13.65 -7.35
N GLN A 113 17.21 -14.87 -7.25
CA GLN A 113 17.30 -15.81 -8.37
C GLN A 113 15.91 -16.25 -8.86
N LEU A 114 14.96 -16.43 -7.94
CA LEU A 114 13.57 -16.70 -8.27
C LEU A 114 12.92 -15.53 -9.00
N GLY A 115 13.40 -14.30 -8.81
CA GLY A 115 12.77 -13.09 -9.31
C GLY A 115 11.58 -12.66 -8.45
N SER A 116 11.61 -12.94 -7.13
CA SER A 116 10.55 -12.52 -6.20
C SER A 116 10.28 -11.04 -6.36
N PHE A 117 9.01 -10.65 -6.49
CA PHE A 117 8.68 -9.24 -6.59
C PHE A 117 9.04 -8.48 -5.31
N MET A 118 9.25 -9.13 -4.16
CA MET A 118 9.75 -8.53 -2.91
C MET A 118 11.28 -8.38 -2.84
N SER A 119 12.02 -8.95 -3.81
CA SER A 119 13.47 -8.79 -3.92
C SER A 119 13.86 -7.64 -4.85
N ASP A 120 15.00 -7.01 -4.65
CA ASP A 120 15.55 -5.95 -5.53
C ASP A 120 15.94 -6.41 -6.95
N ALA A 121 15.92 -7.71 -7.25
CA ALA A 121 16.27 -8.24 -8.56
C ALA A 121 15.33 -7.74 -9.65
N THR A 122 15.82 -7.35 -10.82
CA THR A 122 14.93 -6.98 -11.93
C THR A 122 14.46 -8.26 -12.63
N PRO A 123 13.15 -8.55 -12.68
CA PRO A 123 12.66 -9.74 -13.36
C PRO A 123 12.83 -9.61 -14.88
N PRO A 124 13.01 -10.73 -15.61
CA PRO A 124 13.01 -10.71 -17.06
C PRO A 124 11.73 -10.09 -17.64
N ALA A 125 11.85 -9.40 -18.78
CA ALA A 125 10.68 -8.81 -19.44
C ALA A 125 9.65 -9.90 -19.79
N GLY A 126 8.40 -9.69 -19.37
CA GLY A 126 7.29 -10.61 -19.66
C GLY A 126 7.21 -11.84 -18.74
N SER A 127 8.08 -11.99 -17.74
CA SER A 127 7.94 -13.07 -16.77
C SER A 127 6.71 -12.86 -15.88
N ALA A 128 6.02 -13.96 -15.53
CA ALA A 128 4.94 -13.92 -14.56
C ALA A 128 5.44 -13.43 -13.18
N PRO A 129 4.63 -12.69 -12.42
CA PRO A 129 4.98 -12.28 -11.07
C PRO A 129 5.12 -13.51 -10.16
N VAL A 130 6.17 -13.55 -9.36
CA VAL A 130 6.42 -14.61 -8.39
C VAL A 130 6.73 -14.02 -7.01
N LEU A 131 6.38 -14.75 -5.97
CA LEU A 131 6.69 -14.41 -4.58
C LEU A 131 7.47 -15.57 -3.96
N ASP A 132 8.51 -15.25 -3.19
CA ASP A 132 9.27 -16.24 -2.46
C ASP A 132 8.39 -16.98 -1.42
N PRO A 133 8.71 -18.25 -1.08
CA PRO A 133 7.86 -19.07 -0.22
C PRO A 133 7.61 -18.47 1.17
N GLU A 134 8.58 -17.75 1.73
CA GLU A 134 8.47 -17.14 3.06
C GLU A 134 7.41 -16.03 3.05
N ASN A 135 7.56 -15.05 2.16
CA ASN A 135 6.59 -13.97 2.01
C ASN A 135 5.22 -14.48 1.58
N ARG A 136 5.18 -15.51 0.72
CA ARG A 136 3.92 -16.15 0.34
C ARG A 136 3.20 -16.74 1.56
N GLY A 137 3.93 -17.36 2.47
CA GLY A 137 3.40 -17.86 3.74
C GLY A 137 2.78 -16.73 4.58
N LYS A 138 3.48 -15.60 4.73
CA LYS A 138 2.99 -14.42 5.45
C LYS A 138 1.68 -13.90 4.87
N VAL A 139 1.62 -13.72 3.55
CA VAL A 139 0.42 -13.26 2.83
C VAL A 139 -0.76 -14.22 3.01
N ILE A 140 -0.53 -15.53 2.88
CA ILE A 140 -1.61 -16.54 3.03
C ILE A 140 -2.17 -16.58 4.46
N ILE A 141 -1.33 -16.37 5.47
CA ILE A 141 -1.75 -16.33 6.87
C ILE A 141 -2.56 -15.06 7.15
N ASN A 142 -2.13 -13.92 6.61
CA ASN A 142 -2.70 -12.62 6.94
C ASN A 142 -3.90 -12.22 6.08
N LYS A 143 -4.08 -12.79 4.88
CA LYS A 143 -5.23 -12.48 3.99
C LYS A 143 -6.61 -12.76 4.60
N ARG A 144 -6.68 -13.52 5.69
CA ARG A 144 -7.93 -13.84 6.41
C ARG A 144 -8.17 -12.95 7.63
N ARG A 145 -7.20 -12.11 7.98
CA ARG A 145 -7.29 -11.18 9.11
C ARG A 145 -7.91 -9.88 8.63
N PRO A 146 -8.63 -9.15 9.50
CA PRO A 146 -9.09 -7.81 9.17
C PRO A 146 -7.89 -6.90 8.84
N MET A 147 -8.09 -5.92 7.96
CA MET A 147 -7.14 -4.83 7.77
C MET A 147 -7.21 -3.90 8.98
N ALA A 148 -6.12 -3.19 9.28
CA ALA A 148 -6.17 -2.12 10.27
C ALA A 148 -7.28 -1.14 9.91
N GLN A 149 -8.11 -0.81 10.90
CA GLN A 149 -8.99 0.35 10.81
C GLN A 149 -8.27 1.47 11.52
N ALA A 150 -8.13 2.63 10.85
CA ALA A 150 -7.73 3.83 11.55
C ALA A 150 -8.77 4.05 12.67
N ASP A 151 -8.33 4.16 13.92
CA ASP A 151 -9.21 4.54 15.02
C ASP A 151 -9.90 5.85 14.62
N PRO A 152 -11.22 5.98 14.81
CA PRO A 152 -11.85 7.28 14.71
C PRO A 152 -11.14 8.17 15.74
N GLY A 153 -10.40 9.16 15.25
CA GLY A 153 -9.71 10.12 16.11
C GLY A 153 -10.71 10.72 17.12
N PRO A 154 -10.23 11.20 18.28
CA PRO A 154 -11.11 11.74 19.31
C PRO A 154 -12.01 12.80 18.67
N THR A 155 -13.33 12.59 18.72
CA THR A 155 -14.31 13.62 18.38
C THR A 155 -13.90 14.89 19.11
N PRO A 156 -13.74 16.04 18.41
CA PRO A 156 -13.57 17.31 19.08
C PRO A 156 -14.72 17.44 20.08
N ASP A 157 -14.36 17.59 21.35
CA ASP A 157 -15.28 17.95 22.41
C ASP A 157 -15.89 19.29 21.96
N ASP A 158 -17.12 19.24 21.45
CA ASP A 158 -17.85 20.39 20.94
C ASP A 158 -18.18 21.26 22.15
N GLY A 159 -17.22 22.11 22.48
CA GLY A 159 -17.35 23.17 23.47
C GLY A 159 -18.47 24.09 23.04
N SER A 160 -19.69 23.77 23.46
CA SER A 160 -20.86 24.62 23.39
C SER A 160 -21.92 24.16 24.39
N ASN A 161 -21.86 24.69 25.61
CA ASN A 161 -23.09 25.26 26.17
C ASN A 161 -22.78 26.62 26.80
N PRO A 162 -23.24 27.74 26.19
CA PRO A 162 -23.25 29.04 26.83
C PRO A 162 -24.52 29.15 27.69
N ASP A 163 -24.42 28.88 28.98
CA ASP A 163 -25.50 29.28 29.90
C ASP A 163 -25.26 30.74 30.33
N VAL A 164 -25.86 31.62 29.54
CA VAL A 164 -26.33 32.93 30.00
C VAL A 164 -27.63 32.67 30.73
N GLU A 165 -27.67 32.88 32.05
CA GLU A 165 -28.89 33.40 32.68
C GLU A 165 -28.57 34.27 33.91
N GLU A 166 -29.08 35.49 33.80
CA GLU A 166 -29.17 36.58 34.77
C GLU A 166 -30.21 36.25 35.85
N ASN A 167 -29.84 36.31 37.14
CA ASN A 167 -30.51 37.03 38.23
C ASN A 167 -29.94 36.68 39.62
#